data_AF-A0A9P6MVN1-F1
#
_entry.id   AF-A0A9P6MVN1-F1
#
_cell.length_a   1.000
_cell.length_b   1.000
_cell.length_c   1.000
_cell.angle_alpha   90.00
_cell.angle_beta   90.00
_cell.angle_gamma   90.00
#
_symmetry.space_group_name_H-M   'P 1'
#
loop_
_entity.id
_entity.type
_entity.pdbx_description
1 polymer ?
#
loop_
_entity_poly.entity_id
_entity_poly.type
_entity_poly.pdbx_seq_one_letter_code
_entity_poly.pdbx_strand_id
1 'polypeptide(L)'
;MATLSLQNTLKKLPVPSLEETLTKYLRSIEPLATPEELERSKAFAKDFVKPGGLGQTLQQRLLDVDRAAPYNWLDDTWWISKAYHEWREPLLVNSNWYILMKNEPDHPTVFHPTAENPRFSTFQVKRSAHVAQQLLDYLDALHSQQIPPEKTRAGPLCMHQYTQIVATRIPQHGCDKLVYIPFPSPSKHIVLIVEDQFFKVDVYSKDGKRFLDGDLERQFLNVIKQLKEIKASAPVGLLTCDHRDAWAVAREHLVVLDPKNRESLQVIEDALFCVTLESFAEPSKAERKTDYSEWAKYGMHGHGGHNRWCDKSLNLIFERDGKFICHGEHSPCDALIPAFAMEAIVKKPTELNAASSNAEIEAPKHLTFVTDAKTEEHIKAATVTIEKLSKNSDCAIICFEEYGTDFIKKV
;
A
#
# COMPACT_ATOMS: atom_id res chain seq x y z
N MET A 1 -26.09 -1.10 10.79
CA MET A 1 -25.54 0.25 11.03
C MET A 1 -24.53 0.50 9.93
N ALA A 2 -24.65 1.60 9.19
CA ALA A 2 -23.78 1.86 8.04
C ALA A 2 -22.34 2.18 8.48
N THR A 3 -21.34 1.85 7.66
CA THR A 3 -19.91 2.03 7.96
C THR A 3 -19.54 3.40 8.48
N LEU A 4 -20.05 4.47 7.88
CA LEU A 4 -19.70 5.85 8.27
C LEU A 4 -20.70 6.50 9.25
N SER A 5 -21.69 5.74 9.73
CA SER A 5 -22.82 6.30 10.49
C SER A 5 -22.45 6.92 11.84
N LEU A 6 -21.27 6.63 12.39
CA LEU A 6 -20.79 7.18 13.66
C LEU A 6 -19.77 8.31 13.48
N GLN A 7 -19.35 8.66 12.25
CA GLN A 7 -18.32 9.69 12.02
C GLN A 7 -18.67 11.04 12.66
N ASN A 8 -19.93 11.46 12.56
CA ASN A 8 -20.40 12.74 13.11
C ASN A 8 -20.52 12.74 14.64
N THR A 9 -20.30 11.59 15.30
CA THR A 9 -20.34 11.45 16.77
C THR A 9 -18.95 11.53 17.40
N LEU A 10 -17.90 11.50 16.58
CA LEU A 10 -16.52 11.51 17.05
C LEU A 10 -16.14 12.89 17.59
N LYS A 11 -15.35 12.88 18.67
CA LYS A 11 -14.75 14.10 19.21
C LYS A 11 -13.56 14.48 18.34
N LYS A 12 -13.35 15.79 18.14
CA LYS A 12 -12.11 16.29 17.52
C LYS A 12 -10.89 15.87 18.35
N LEU A 13 -9.75 15.75 17.68
CA LEU A 13 -8.47 15.52 18.35
C LEU A 13 -8.21 16.68 19.34
N PRO A 14 -8.07 16.42 20.65
CA PRO A 14 -7.85 17.49 21.60
C PRO A 14 -6.45 18.10 21.43
N VAL A 15 -6.30 19.36 21.82
CA VAL A 15 -5.00 20.00 22.03
C VAL A 15 -4.61 19.84 23.50
N PRO A 16 -3.57 19.07 23.85
CA PRO A 16 -3.12 18.93 25.24
C PRO A 16 -2.58 20.27 25.80
N SER A 17 -2.54 20.41 27.12
CA SER A 17 -1.91 21.59 27.72
C SER A 17 -0.39 21.59 27.44
N LEU A 18 0.16 22.79 27.36
CA LEU A 18 1.59 22.98 27.11
C LEU A 18 2.43 22.39 28.25
N GLU A 19 1.99 22.60 29.49
CA GLU A 19 2.64 22.13 30.72
C GLU A 19 2.67 20.59 30.80
N GLU A 20 1.55 19.92 30.51
CA GLU A 20 1.50 18.46 30.48
C GLU A 20 2.40 17.89 29.39
N THR A 21 2.40 18.52 28.21
CA THR A 21 3.22 18.10 27.07
C THR A 21 4.71 18.19 27.42
N LEU A 22 5.15 19.32 27.98
CA LEU A 22 6.56 19.51 28.37
C LEU A 22 6.98 18.57 29.51
N THR A 23 6.09 18.31 30.48
CA THR A 23 6.35 17.36 31.56
C THR A 23 6.58 15.95 31.00
N LYS A 24 5.72 15.50 30.08
CA LYS A 24 5.87 14.19 29.41
C LYS A 24 7.11 14.15 28.53
N TYR A 25 7.42 15.23 27.80
CA TYR A 25 8.64 15.36 27.00
C TYR A 25 9.90 15.19 27.85
N LEU A 26 10.04 15.94 28.94
CA LEU A 26 11.22 15.85 29.81
C LEU A 26 11.39 14.45 30.41
N ARG A 27 10.29 13.82 30.84
CA ARG A 27 10.30 12.43 31.32
C ARG A 27 10.72 11.43 30.23
N SER A 28 10.33 11.69 28.97
CA SER A 28 10.66 10.79 27.85
C SER A 28 12.13 10.83 27.44
N ILE A 29 12.80 11.98 27.63
CA ILE A 29 14.22 12.15 27.28
C ILE A 29 15.18 11.84 28.44
N GLU A 30 14.69 11.82 29.68
CA GLU A 30 15.49 11.53 30.87
C GLU A 30 16.34 10.25 30.77
N PRO A 31 15.84 9.09 30.31
CA PRO A 31 16.67 7.89 30.19
C PRO A 31 17.66 7.91 29.00
N LEU A 32 17.58 8.91 28.12
CA LEU A 32 18.38 9.01 26.90
C LEU A 32 19.44 10.12 26.96
N ALA A 33 19.24 11.12 27.82
CA ALA A 33 20.07 12.31 27.91
C ALA A 33 21.14 12.17 29.00
N THR A 34 22.30 12.82 28.82
CA THR A 34 23.23 13.01 29.95
C THR A 34 22.63 13.97 30.98
N PRO A 35 23.11 13.97 32.23
CA PRO A 35 22.65 14.92 33.25
C PRO A 35 22.71 16.39 32.78
N GLU A 36 23.76 16.79 32.08
CA GLU A 36 23.96 18.15 31.58
C GLU A 36 22.96 18.49 30.46
N GLU A 37 22.71 17.56 29.55
CA GLU A 37 21.73 17.73 28.46
C GLU A 37 20.31 17.83 29.00
N LEU A 38 19.98 17.02 30.01
CA LEU A 38 18.68 17.05 30.67
C LEU A 38 18.46 18.37 31.42
N GLU A 39 19.45 18.85 32.18
CA GLU A 39 19.35 20.14 32.87
C GLU A 39 19.20 21.31 31.88
N ARG A 40 19.91 21.28 30.76
CA ARG A 40 19.71 22.25 29.67
C ARG A 40 18.29 22.17 29.09
N SER A 41 17.77 20.98 28.85
CA SER A 41 16.41 20.78 28.33
C SER A 41 15.34 21.26 29.31
N LYS A 42 15.53 21.03 30.61
CA LYS A 42 14.66 21.58 31.67
C LYS A 42 14.69 23.11 31.67
N ALA A 43 15.86 23.72 31.51
CA ALA A 43 15.99 25.17 31.43
C ALA A 43 15.24 25.74 30.20
N PHE A 44 15.36 25.11 29.03
CA PHE A 44 14.61 25.49 27.83
C PHE A 44 13.10 25.33 28.01
N ALA A 45 12.63 24.20 28.57
CA ALA A 45 11.21 23.99 28.82
C ALA A 45 10.64 25.06 29.77
N LYS A 46 11.39 25.42 30.82
CA LYS A 46 11.01 26.49 31.77
C LYS A 46 10.93 27.84 31.08
N ASP A 47 11.88 28.18 30.21
CA ASP A 47 11.86 29.43 29.46
C ASP A 47 10.70 29.48 28.45
N PHE A 48 10.42 28.36 27.79
CA PHE A 48 9.38 28.24 26.78
C PHE A 48 7.97 28.40 27.34
N VAL A 49 7.69 27.85 28.52
CA VAL A 49 6.37 27.84 29.17
C VAL A 49 6.12 29.02 30.12
N LYS A 50 7.14 29.83 30.41
CA LYS A 50 7.00 30.96 31.34
C LYS A 50 5.90 31.93 30.88
N PRO A 51 5.28 32.70 31.79
CA PRO A 51 4.34 33.75 31.42
C PRO A 51 4.91 34.70 30.37
N GLY A 52 4.21 34.88 29.24
CA GLY A 52 4.68 35.69 28.10
C GLY A 52 5.76 35.01 27.24
N GLY A 53 6.11 33.75 27.52
CA GLY A 53 7.05 32.96 26.74
C GLY A 53 6.50 32.57 25.37
N LEU A 54 7.40 32.19 24.47
CA LEU A 54 7.05 31.81 23.10
C LEU A 54 6.05 30.63 23.06
N GLY A 55 6.19 29.67 23.98
CA GLY A 55 5.33 28.50 24.02
C GLY A 55 3.85 28.84 24.22
N GLN A 56 3.53 29.84 25.06
CA GLN A 56 2.15 30.30 25.25
C GLN A 56 1.58 30.89 23.96
N THR A 57 2.38 31.65 23.22
CA THR A 57 1.98 32.22 21.92
C THR A 57 1.72 31.12 20.89
N LEU A 58 2.58 30.11 20.82
CA LEU A 58 2.43 29.00 19.88
C LEU A 58 1.26 28.09 20.25
N GLN A 59 1.04 27.82 21.54
CA GLN A 59 -0.12 27.08 22.04
C GLN A 59 -1.42 27.79 21.67
N GLN A 60 -1.48 29.12 21.82
CA GLN A 60 -2.65 29.89 21.42
C GLN A 60 -2.92 29.79 19.92
N ARG A 61 -1.88 29.89 19.08
CA ARG A 61 -2.00 29.71 17.63
C ARG A 61 -2.47 28.30 17.26
N LEU A 62 -1.99 27.27 17.98
CA LEU A 62 -2.44 25.89 17.78
C LEU A 62 -3.93 25.75 18.12
N LEU A 63 -4.40 26.38 19.20
CA LEU A 63 -5.81 26.43 19.55
C LEU A 63 -6.65 27.20 18.52
N ASP A 64 -6.10 28.25 17.88
CA ASP A 64 -6.75 28.93 16.76
C ASP A 64 -6.91 27.99 15.55
N VAL A 65 -5.89 27.20 15.23
CA VAL A 65 -5.95 26.19 14.16
C VAL A 65 -6.99 25.12 14.48
N ASP A 66 -7.05 24.61 15.71
CA ASP A 66 -8.07 23.65 16.13
C ASP A 66 -9.51 24.17 16.03
N ARG A 67 -9.72 25.45 16.38
CA ARG A 67 -11.01 26.10 16.19
C ARG A 67 -11.42 26.19 14.72
N ALA A 68 -10.46 26.44 13.82
CA ALA A 68 -10.70 26.58 12.40
C ALA A 68 -10.81 25.24 11.65
N ALA A 69 -10.14 24.19 12.13
CA ALA A 69 -10.10 22.88 11.49
C ALA A 69 -11.50 22.23 11.51
N PRO A 70 -12.01 21.72 10.37
CA PRO A 70 -13.33 21.10 10.33
C PRO A 70 -13.40 19.81 11.15
N TYR A 71 -12.34 18.98 11.12
CA TYR A 71 -12.38 17.62 11.69
C TYR A 71 -11.23 17.34 12.65
N ASN A 72 -10.00 17.68 12.27
CA ASN A 72 -8.80 17.36 13.02
C ASN A 72 -7.70 18.38 12.72
N TRP A 73 -7.31 19.18 13.72
CA TRP A 73 -6.32 20.23 13.57
C TRP A 73 -4.97 19.75 13.02
N LEU A 74 -4.59 18.52 13.33
CA LEU A 74 -3.31 17.94 12.95
C LEU A 74 -3.37 17.40 11.51
N ASP A 75 -4.39 16.61 11.20
CA ASP A 75 -4.53 15.96 9.90
C ASP A 75 -4.95 16.93 8.79
N ASP A 76 -5.94 17.79 9.07
CA ASP A 76 -6.45 18.79 8.12
C ASP A 76 -5.37 19.81 7.70
N THR A 77 -4.30 19.95 8.51
CA THR A 77 -3.30 21.01 8.33
C THR A 77 -1.89 20.50 8.03
N TRP A 78 -1.42 19.46 8.72
CA TRP A 78 0.01 19.15 8.75
C TRP A 78 0.37 17.68 8.56
N TRP A 79 -0.34 16.73 9.17
CA TRP A 79 0.14 15.34 9.33
C TRP A 79 0.52 14.70 8.00
N ILE A 80 -0.42 14.61 7.06
CA ILE A 80 -0.19 13.99 5.75
C ILE A 80 0.96 14.66 5.00
N SER A 81 1.02 16.00 5.05
CA SER A 81 2.08 16.75 4.38
C SER A 81 3.44 16.49 5.03
N LYS A 82 3.55 16.66 6.34
CA LYS A 82 4.83 16.60 7.07
C LYS A 82 5.36 15.19 7.29
N ALA A 83 4.48 14.22 7.54
CA ALA A 83 4.88 12.84 7.80
C ALA A 83 5.14 12.05 6.51
N TYR A 84 4.44 12.38 5.41
CA TYR A 84 4.51 11.57 4.19
C TYR A 84 4.88 12.37 2.94
N HIS A 85 4.16 13.44 2.60
CA HIS A 85 4.25 14.02 1.25
C HIS A 85 5.47 14.92 1.03
N GLU A 86 5.91 15.65 2.05
CA GLU A 86 7.14 16.44 2.05
C GLU A 86 8.39 15.57 2.28
N TRP A 87 8.22 14.31 2.71
CA TRP A 87 9.34 13.38 2.80
C TRP A 87 9.71 12.86 1.40
N ARG A 88 10.97 13.08 1.00
CA ARG A 88 11.41 12.93 -0.39
C ARG A 88 12.19 11.63 -0.66
N GLU A 89 12.50 10.86 0.37
CA GLU A 89 13.14 9.55 0.20
C GLU A 89 12.25 8.59 -0.62
N PRO A 90 12.84 7.62 -1.33
CA PRO A 90 12.07 6.60 -2.04
C PRO A 90 11.01 5.95 -1.17
N LEU A 91 9.82 5.70 -1.70
CA LEU A 91 8.75 5.03 -0.94
C LEU A 91 9.11 3.59 -0.59
N LEU A 92 9.73 2.88 -1.53
CA LEU A 92 10.26 1.54 -1.35
C LEU A 92 11.20 1.53 -0.13
N VAL A 93 11.11 0.51 0.74
CA VAL A 93 11.82 0.41 2.03
C VAL A 93 11.42 1.47 3.08
N ASN A 94 11.39 2.76 2.74
CA ASN A 94 11.29 3.83 3.73
C ASN A 94 9.86 4.14 4.18
N SER A 95 8.85 3.92 3.31
CA SER A 95 7.46 4.29 3.60
C SER A 95 6.45 3.20 3.25
N ASN A 96 6.63 2.50 2.13
CA ASN A 96 5.72 1.42 1.74
C ASN A 96 5.71 0.31 2.81
N TRP A 97 4.52 -0.12 3.18
CA TRP A 97 4.32 -1.24 4.09
C TRP A 97 4.16 -2.55 3.31
N TYR A 98 4.37 -3.69 3.99
CA TYR A 98 4.08 -5.01 3.45
C TYR A 98 3.53 -5.96 4.53
N ILE A 99 2.72 -6.92 4.10
CA ILE A 99 2.10 -7.97 4.92
C ILE A 99 2.37 -9.31 4.24
N LEU A 100 3.12 -10.18 4.91
CA LEU A 100 3.37 -11.55 4.46
C LEU A 100 2.14 -12.41 4.76
N MET A 101 1.52 -12.98 3.73
CA MET A 101 0.25 -13.68 3.90
C MET A 101 0.45 -15.16 4.18
N LYS A 102 -0.29 -15.69 5.15
CA LYS A 102 -0.19 -17.12 5.47
C LYS A 102 -0.67 -17.97 4.28
N ASN A 103 -0.04 -19.12 4.10
CA ASN A 103 -0.58 -20.16 3.24
C ASN A 103 -1.97 -20.60 3.71
N GLU A 104 -2.84 -20.90 2.74
CA GLU A 104 -4.13 -21.52 3.05
C GLU A 104 -3.92 -22.95 3.60
N PRO A 105 -4.88 -23.50 4.37
CA PRO A 105 -4.72 -24.82 5.00
C PRO A 105 -4.34 -25.93 4.01
N ASP A 106 -4.92 -25.91 2.81
CA ASP A 106 -4.71 -26.91 1.75
C ASP A 106 -3.76 -26.42 0.64
N HIS A 107 -2.84 -25.52 0.98
CA HIS A 107 -1.89 -24.97 0.01
C HIS A 107 -1.06 -26.09 -0.64
N PRO A 108 -1.03 -26.20 -1.98
CA PRO A 108 -0.34 -27.29 -2.66
C PRO A 108 1.16 -27.32 -2.39
N THR A 109 1.77 -28.49 -2.54
CA THR A 109 3.23 -28.68 -2.53
C THR A 109 3.79 -28.95 -3.92
N VAL A 110 2.91 -29.19 -4.90
CA VAL A 110 3.23 -29.43 -6.31
C VAL A 110 2.48 -28.41 -7.15
N PHE A 111 3.21 -27.69 -8.00
CA PHE A 111 2.68 -26.60 -8.81
C PHE A 111 2.85 -26.91 -10.29
N HIS A 112 1.73 -27.08 -10.98
CA HIS A 112 1.71 -27.35 -12.41
C HIS A 112 1.84 -26.06 -13.22
N PRO A 113 2.63 -26.05 -14.31
CA PRO A 113 2.74 -24.88 -15.18
C PRO A 113 1.42 -24.58 -15.87
N THR A 114 1.18 -23.30 -16.18
CA THR A 114 0.10 -22.93 -17.12
C THR A 114 0.41 -23.44 -18.52
N ALA A 115 -0.63 -23.65 -19.35
CA ALA A 115 -0.44 -24.04 -20.75
C ALA A 115 0.11 -22.87 -21.58
N GLU A 116 -0.26 -21.65 -21.19
CA GLU A 116 0.06 -20.39 -21.84
C GLU A 116 1.53 -20.04 -21.66
N ASN A 117 2.12 -20.22 -20.48
CA ASN A 117 3.54 -19.97 -20.23
C ASN A 117 4.06 -20.77 -19.00
N PRO A 118 5.05 -21.66 -19.16
CA PRO A 118 5.48 -22.58 -18.09
C PRO A 118 6.16 -21.90 -16.89
N ARG A 119 6.53 -20.63 -17.01
CA ARG A 119 7.06 -19.82 -15.91
C ARG A 119 6.03 -19.53 -14.83
N PHE A 120 4.75 -19.50 -15.16
CA PHE A 120 3.64 -19.29 -14.22
C PHE A 120 2.98 -20.62 -13.88
N SER A 121 2.36 -20.73 -12.71
CA SER A 121 1.64 -21.94 -12.29
C SER A 121 0.13 -21.75 -12.34
N THR A 122 -0.60 -22.83 -12.62
CA THR A 122 -2.08 -22.82 -12.63
C THR A 122 -2.64 -22.43 -11.27
N PHE A 123 -2.00 -22.86 -10.18
CA PHE A 123 -2.44 -22.54 -8.83
C PHE A 123 -2.24 -21.05 -8.50
N GLN A 124 -1.11 -20.45 -8.88
CA GLN A 124 -0.87 -19.01 -8.74
C GLN A 124 -1.98 -18.20 -9.43
N VAL A 125 -2.34 -18.54 -10.67
CA VAL A 125 -3.38 -17.83 -11.41
C VAL A 125 -4.75 -17.98 -10.74
N LYS A 126 -5.13 -19.20 -10.35
CA LYS A 126 -6.40 -19.46 -9.65
C LYS A 126 -6.48 -18.72 -8.31
N ARG A 127 -5.43 -18.79 -7.49
CA ARG A 127 -5.37 -18.13 -6.18
C ARG A 127 -5.38 -16.62 -6.32
N SER A 128 -4.64 -16.06 -7.26
CA SER A 128 -4.63 -14.60 -7.49
C SER A 128 -5.99 -14.09 -7.96
N ALA A 129 -6.67 -14.81 -8.87
CA ALA A 129 -8.02 -14.47 -9.30
C ALA A 129 -9.02 -14.54 -8.13
N HIS A 130 -8.98 -15.63 -7.35
CA HIS A 130 -9.86 -15.80 -6.18
C HIS A 130 -9.65 -14.71 -5.12
N VAL A 131 -8.41 -14.44 -4.72
CA VAL A 131 -8.12 -13.42 -3.71
C VAL A 131 -8.49 -12.02 -4.20
N ALA A 132 -8.24 -11.70 -5.48
CA ALA A 132 -8.68 -10.44 -6.07
C ALA A 132 -10.22 -10.30 -5.99
N GLN A 133 -10.96 -11.38 -6.24
CA GLN A 133 -12.43 -11.39 -6.11
C GLN A 133 -12.90 -11.22 -4.67
N GLN A 134 -12.25 -11.87 -3.71
CA GLN A 134 -12.58 -11.67 -2.29
C GLN A 134 -12.33 -10.22 -1.84
N LEU A 135 -11.27 -9.58 -2.36
CA LEU A 135 -11.02 -8.16 -2.12
C LEU A 135 -12.08 -7.26 -2.79
N LEU A 136 -12.52 -7.61 -3.99
CA LEU A 136 -13.62 -6.91 -4.66
C LEU A 136 -14.93 -7.02 -3.88
N ASP A 137 -15.26 -8.19 -3.32
CA ASP A 137 -16.40 -8.37 -2.40
C ASP A 137 -16.27 -7.46 -1.16
N TYR A 138 -15.08 -7.38 -0.57
CA TYR A 138 -14.80 -6.49 0.56
C TYR A 138 -14.99 -5.02 0.20
N LEU A 139 -14.49 -4.59 -0.98
CA LEU A 139 -14.67 -3.23 -1.47
C LEU A 139 -16.13 -2.93 -1.79
N ASP A 140 -16.90 -3.87 -2.35
CA ASP A 140 -18.34 -3.69 -2.59
C ASP A 140 -19.10 -3.55 -1.25
N ALA A 141 -18.75 -4.34 -0.23
CA ALA A 141 -19.30 -4.20 1.12
C ALA A 141 -18.93 -2.84 1.74
N LEU A 142 -17.70 -2.37 1.56
CA LEU A 142 -17.27 -1.06 2.02
C LEU A 142 -18.03 0.08 1.30
N HIS A 143 -18.10 0.04 -0.03
CA HIS A 143 -18.78 1.02 -0.86
C HIS A 143 -20.28 1.11 -0.58
N SER A 144 -20.91 -0.03 -0.30
CA SER A 144 -22.32 -0.11 0.13
C SER A 144 -22.51 0.14 1.63
N GLN A 145 -21.45 0.54 2.34
CA GLN A 145 -21.42 0.83 3.77
C GLN A 145 -21.91 -0.32 4.68
N GLN A 146 -21.63 -1.56 4.30
CA GLN A 146 -22.00 -2.77 5.02
C GLN A 146 -20.94 -3.21 6.04
N ILE A 147 -19.74 -2.64 6.02
CA ILE A 147 -18.72 -2.89 7.05
C ILE A 147 -19.17 -2.22 8.36
N PRO A 148 -19.33 -2.96 9.48
CA PRO A 148 -19.77 -2.36 10.74
C PRO A 148 -18.77 -1.31 11.27
N PRO A 149 -19.23 -0.18 11.85
CA PRO A 149 -18.33 0.76 12.50
C PRO A 149 -17.55 0.12 13.65
N GLU A 150 -16.25 0.38 13.69
CA GLU A 150 -15.39 -0.09 14.77
C GLU A 150 -15.63 0.64 16.08
N LYS A 151 -15.43 -0.08 17.20
CA LYS A 151 -15.61 0.43 18.56
C LYS A 151 -14.60 -0.19 19.50
N THR A 152 -14.13 0.61 20.45
CA THR A 152 -13.41 0.14 21.65
C THR A 152 -14.32 0.24 22.86
N ARG A 153 -13.82 -0.16 24.05
CA ARG A 153 -14.51 0.13 25.31
C ARG A 153 -14.72 1.63 25.56
N ALA A 154 -13.91 2.50 24.94
CA ALA A 154 -14.00 3.95 25.08
C ALA A 154 -15.00 4.61 24.12
N GLY A 155 -15.47 3.90 23.08
CA GLY A 155 -16.41 4.43 22.10
C GLY A 155 -16.07 4.07 20.65
N PRO A 156 -16.77 4.67 19.67
CA PRO A 156 -16.53 4.43 18.25
C PRO A 156 -15.17 4.96 17.78
N LEU A 157 -14.62 4.31 16.77
CA LEU A 157 -13.39 4.72 16.08
C LEU A 157 -13.72 5.39 14.73
N CYS A 158 -12.75 6.17 14.24
CA CYS A 158 -12.84 6.81 12.92
C CYS A 158 -12.75 5.77 11.80
N MET A 159 -13.71 5.81 10.87
CA MET A 159 -13.74 4.94 9.70
C MET A 159 -13.26 5.65 8.41
N HIS A 160 -12.69 6.85 8.50
CA HIS A 160 -12.30 7.63 7.30
C HIS A 160 -11.22 6.94 6.47
N GLN A 161 -10.21 6.34 7.11
CA GLN A 161 -9.11 5.67 6.42
C GLN A 161 -9.57 4.53 5.50
N TYR A 162 -10.66 3.84 5.84
CA TYR A 162 -11.26 2.82 4.97
C TYR A 162 -11.63 3.39 3.60
N THR A 163 -12.10 4.64 3.54
CA THR A 163 -12.50 5.30 2.29
C THR A 163 -11.32 5.61 1.37
N GLN A 164 -10.08 5.53 1.88
CA GLN A 164 -8.85 5.86 1.17
C GLN A 164 -8.07 4.62 0.70
N ILE A 165 -8.57 3.41 0.97
CA ILE A 165 -7.83 2.14 0.77
C ILE A 165 -7.41 1.86 -0.69
N VAL A 166 -8.06 2.50 -1.67
CA VAL A 166 -7.78 2.33 -3.11
C VAL A 166 -7.02 3.51 -3.75
N ALA A 167 -6.58 4.48 -2.95
CA ALA A 167 -5.95 5.71 -3.42
C ALA A 167 -4.61 5.50 -4.13
N THR A 168 -4.06 6.57 -4.71
CA THR A 168 -2.73 6.56 -5.34
C THR A 168 -2.02 7.87 -5.05
N ARG A 169 -0.75 7.78 -4.67
CA ARG A 169 0.10 8.94 -4.45
C ARG A 169 0.71 9.40 -5.78
N ILE A 170 0.71 10.70 -6.02
CA ILE A 170 1.29 11.32 -7.23
C ILE A 170 2.51 12.11 -6.80
N PRO A 171 3.68 11.87 -7.42
CA PRO A 171 4.87 12.66 -7.14
C PRO A 171 4.66 14.10 -7.61
N GLN A 172 5.08 15.06 -6.79
CA GLN A 172 5.16 16.47 -7.15
C GLN A 172 6.43 17.09 -6.56
N HIS A 173 6.89 18.21 -7.10
CA HIS A 173 8.05 18.91 -6.57
C HIS A 173 7.83 19.35 -5.12
N GLY A 174 8.71 18.92 -4.21
CA GLY A 174 8.73 19.34 -2.80
C GLY A 174 7.62 18.78 -1.90
N CYS A 175 6.42 18.51 -2.41
CA CYS A 175 5.33 17.92 -1.64
C CYS A 175 4.40 17.13 -2.54
N ASP A 176 4.38 15.80 -2.39
CA ASP A 176 3.50 14.91 -3.15
C ASP A 176 2.01 15.16 -2.85
N LYS A 177 1.15 14.52 -3.65
CA LYS A 177 -0.30 14.61 -3.45
C LYS A 177 -0.94 13.25 -3.52
N LEU A 178 -1.93 13.02 -2.66
CA LEU A 178 -2.82 11.87 -2.79
C LEU A 178 -3.95 12.19 -3.79
N VAL A 179 -4.22 11.29 -4.74
CA VAL A 179 -5.44 11.38 -5.55
C VAL A 179 -6.62 11.02 -4.67
N TYR A 180 -7.48 12.01 -4.41
CA TYR A 180 -8.76 11.75 -3.77
C TYR A 180 -9.69 11.06 -4.76
N ILE A 181 -9.82 9.75 -4.61
CA ILE A 181 -10.81 8.95 -5.35
C ILE A 181 -12.16 9.16 -4.66
N PRO A 182 -13.24 9.48 -5.40
CA PRO A 182 -14.57 9.57 -4.82
C PRO A 182 -14.91 8.32 -4.01
N PHE A 183 -15.62 8.47 -2.89
CA PHE A 183 -16.12 7.34 -2.12
C PHE A 183 -17.65 7.29 -2.23
N PRO A 184 -18.24 6.21 -2.78
CA PRO A 184 -17.59 4.99 -3.29
C PRO A 184 -16.82 5.21 -4.60
N SER A 185 -15.78 4.40 -4.84
CA SER A 185 -14.97 4.51 -6.06
C SER A 185 -15.80 4.17 -7.31
N PRO A 186 -15.75 5.01 -8.36
CA PRO A 186 -16.42 4.71 -9.62
C PRO A 186 -15.65 3.68 -10.46
N SER A 187 -14.39 3.39 -10.11
CA SER A 187 -13.52 2.52 -10.88
C SER A 187 -14.06 1.10 -11.03
N LYS A 188 -13.87 0.52 -12.21
CA LYS A 188 -14.37 -0.80 -12.59
C LYS A 188 -13.29 -1.76 -13.06
N HIS A 189 -12.03 -1.39 -12.86
CA HIS A 189 -10.88 -2.18 -13.28
C HIS A 189 -9.82 -2.30 -12.19
N ILE A 190 -8.98 -3.31 -12.36
CA ILE A 190 -7.71 -3.48 -11.67
C ILE A 190 -6.59 -3.40 -12.70
N VAL A 191 -5.35 -3.33 -12.22
CA VAL A 191 -4.17 -3.50 -13.07
C VAL A 191 -3.47 -4.81 -12.73
N LEU A 192 -3.24 -5.64 -13.74
CA LEU A 192 -2.39 -6.82 -13.63
C LEU A 192 -0.97 -6.44 -14.09
N ILE A 193 0.02 -6.70 -13.26
CA ILE A 193 1.44 -6.44 -13.53
C ILE A 193 2.16 -7.78 -13.69
N VAL A 194 2.79 -7.99 -14.84
CA VAL A 194 3.56 -9.20 -15.12
C VAL A 194 4.79 -8.82 -15.94
N GLU A 195 5.99 -9.13 -15.44
CA GLU A 195 7.27 -8.84 -16.11
C GLU A 195 7.42 -7.36 -16.51
N ASP A 196 7.12 -6.46 -15.58
CA ASP A 196 7.10 -5.00 -15.75
C ASP A 196 6.08 -4.48 -16.77
N GLN A 197 5.20 -5.35 -17.27
CA GLN A 197 4.13 -4.99 -18.20
C GLN A 197 2.82 -4.82 -17.44
N PHE A 198 2.09 -3.75 -17.75
CA PHE A 198 0.85 -3.39 -17.08
C PHE A 198 -0.34 -3.68 -17.99
N PHE A 199 -1.39 -4.31 -17.45
CA PHE A 199 -2.60 -4.62 -18.19
C PHE A 199 -3.83 -4.13 -17.44
N LYS A 200 -4.69 -3.38 -18.11
CA LYS A 200 -6.02 -3.06 -17.60
C LYS A 200 -6.88 -4.31 -17.66
N VAL A 201 -7.45 -4.71 -16.53
CA VAL A 201 -8.41 -5.81 -16.44
C VAL A 201 -9.72 -5.26 -15.87
N ASP A 202 -10.77 -5.23 -16.69
CA ASP A 202 -12.10 -4.89 -16.22
C ASP A 202 -12.64 -6.01 -15.33
N VAL A 203 -13.16 -5.63 -14.16
CA VAL A 203 -13.69 -6.55 -13.13
C VAL A 203 -15.20 -6.42 -12.93
N TYR A 204 -15.82 -5.52 -13.68
CA TYR A 204 -17.27 -5.43 -13.83
C TYR A 204 -17.63 -5.32 -15.32
N SER A 205 -18.81 -5.79 -15.68
CA SER A 205 -19.41 -5.54 -16.98
C SER A 205 -19.83 -4.07 -17.13
N LYS A 206 -20.15 -3.67 -18.37
CA LYS A 206 -20.69 -2.33 -18.69
C LYS A 206 -21.99 -2.00 -17.93
N ASP A 207 -22.77 -3.03 -17.58
CA ASP A 207 -24.00 -2.92 -16.79
C ASP A 207 -23.74 -2.93 -15.28
N GLY A 208 -22.47 -2.91 -14.85
CA GLY A 208 -22.06 -2.87 -13.45
C GLY A 208 -22.10 -4.22 -12.72
N LYS A 209 -22.25 -5.34 -13.42
CA LYS A 209 -22.23 -6.68 -12.81
C LYS A 209 -20.79 -7.16 -12.61
N ARG A 210 -20.48 -7.68 -11.42
CA ARG A 210 -19.20 -8.31 -11.09
C ARG A 210 -18.96 -9.55 -11.97
N PHE A 211 -17.75 -9.71 -12.51
CA PHE A 211 -17.33 -10.96 -13.17
C PHE A 211 -17.05 -12.06 -12.13
N LEU A 212 -17.09 -13.33 -12.52
CA LEU A 212 -16.82 -14.45 -11.60
C LEU A 212 -15.32 -14.77 -11.49
N ASP A 213 -14.94 -15.56 -10.50
CA ASP A 213 -13.55 -15.99 -10.28
C ASP A 213 -12.98 -16.70 -11.51
N GLY A 214 -13.75 -17.60 -12.13
CA GLY A 214 -13.34 -18.28 -13.36
C GLY A 214 -13.26 -17.34 -14.57
N ASP A 215 -13.96 -16.21 -14.55
CA ASP A 215 -13.83 -15.16 -15.56
C ASP A 215 -12.52 -14.38 -15.39
N LEU A 216 -12.18 -14.03 -14.15
CA LEU A 216 -10.92 -13.34 -13.85
C LEU A 216 -9.71 -14.24 -14.08
N GLU A 217 -9.80 -15.54 -13.76
CA GLU A 217 -8.79 -16.55 -14.11
C GLU A 217 -8.51 -16.55 -15.62
N ARG A 218 -9.56 -16.60 -16.46
CA ARG A 218 -9.39 -16.53 -17.93
C ARG A 218 -8.71 -15.24 -18.37
N GLN A 219 -9.05 -14.11 -17.77
CA GLN A 219 -8.42 -12.83 -18.10
C GLN A 219 -6.93 -12.82 -17.73
N PHE A 220 -6.55 -13.42 -16.60
CA PHE A 220 -5.14 -13.52 -16.20
C PHE A 220 -4.36 -14.47 -17.12
N LEU A 221 -4.95 -15.61 -17.52
CA LEU A 221 -4.37 -16.50 -18.53
C LEU A 221 -4.24 -15.81 -19.90
N ASN A 222 -5.21 -14.99 -20.30
CA ASN A 222 -5.15 -14.19 -21.51
C ASN A 222 -3.96 -13.21 -21.47
N VAL A 223 -3.68 -12.57 -20.34
CA VAL A 223 -2.47 -11.75 -20.18
C VAL A 223 -1.20 -12.58 -20.32
N ILE A 224 -1.12 -13.72 -19.61
CA ILE A 224 0.04 -14.62 -19.68
C ILE A 224 0.31 -15.10 -21.11
N LYS A 225 -0.75 -15.36 -21.89
CA LYS A 225 -0.65 -15.68 -23.32
C LYS A 225 -0.15 -14.49 -24.13
N GLN A 226 -0.73 -13.29 -23.93
CA GLN A 226 -0.32 -12.07 -24.62
C GLN A 226 1.15 -11.73 -24.41
N LEU A 227 1.74 -12.03 -23.25
CA LEU A 227 3.18 -11.80 -22.97
C LEU A 227 4.12 -12.42 -24.00
N LYS A 228 3.71 -13.51 -24.67
CA LYS A 228 4.52 -14.15 -25.73
C LYS A 228 4.48 -13.41 -27.06
N GLU A 229 3.46 -12.58 -27.27
CA GLU A 229 3.13 -11.94 -28.54
C GLU A 229 3.45 -10.44 -28.53
N ILE A 230 3.52 -9.81 -27.35
CA ILE A 230 3.80 -8.39 -27.21
C ILE A 230 5.30 -8.07 -27.20
N LYS A 231 5.65 -6.88 -27.71
CA LYS A 231 6.95 -6.28 -27.44
C LYS A 231 6.91 -5.65 -26.05
N ALA A 232 7.80 -6.08 -25.16
CA ALA A 232 7.91 -5.51 -23.83
C ALA A 232 8.17 -4.00 -23.90
N SER A 233 7.40 -3.23 -23.12
CA SER A 233 7.68 -1.82 -22.82
C SER A 233 8.85 -1.74 -21.84
N ALA A 234 9.49 -0.56 -21.80
CA ALA A 234 10.48 -0.26 -20.76
C ALA A 234 9.87 -0.44 -19.35
N PRO A 235 10.67 -0.78 -18.33
CA PRO A 235 10.17 -1.03 -16.97
C PRO A 235 9.86 0.27 -16.23
N VAL A 236 8.82 0.98 -16.68
CA VAL A 236 8.44 2.32 -16.18
C VAL A 236 8.06 2.29 -14.69
N GLY A 237 7.60 1.14 -14.18
CA GLY A 237 7.30 0.96 -12.75
C GLY A 237 8.48 1.27 -11.82
N LEU A 238 9.72 1.06 -12.27
CA LEU A 238 10.93 1.37 -11.49
C LEU A 238 11.01 2.84 -11.08
N LEU A 239 10.50 3.74 -11.92
CA LEU A 239 10.51 5.18 -11.63
C LEU A 239 9.73 5.52 -10.36
N THR A 240 8.69 4.74 -10.02
CA THR A 240 7.89 4.97 -8.80
C THR A 240 8.66 4.68 -7.51
N CYS A 241 9.76 3.95 -7.61
CA CYS A 241 10.56 3.49 -6.48
C CYS A 241 11.88 4.28 -6.34
N ASP A 242 12.04 5.38 -7.08
CA ASP A 242 13.16 6.33 -6.95
C ASP A 242 12.85 7.44 -5.94
N HIS A 243 13.82 8.33 -5.69
CA HIS A 243 13.64 9.55 -4.90
C HIS A 243 12.47 10.38 -5.44
N ARG A 244 11.63 10.93 -4.56
CA ARG A 244 10.33 11.51 -4.94
C ARG A 244 10.46 12.70 -5.89
N ASP A 245 11.50 13.52 -5.74
CA ASP A 245 11.75 14.63 -6.69
C ASP A 245 12.26 14.14 -8.05
N ALA A 246 13.04 13.06 -8.10
CA ALA A 246 13.48 12.47 -9.35
C ALA A 246 12.30 11.83 -10.09
N TRP A 247 11.42 11.14 -9.34
CA TRP A 247 10.18 10.61 -9.88
C TRP A 247 9.24 11.73 -10.37
N ALA A 248 9.10 12.83 -9.63
CA ALA A 248 8.29 13.97 -10.08
C ALA A 248 8.74 14.49 -11.46
N VAL A 249 10.04 14.69 -11.65
CA VAL A 249 10.62 15.12 -12.95
C VAL A 249 10.38 14.08 -14.04
N ALA A 250 10.62 12.80 -13.76
CA ALA A 250 10.46 11.74 -14.74
C ALA A 250 8.99 11.52 -15.13
N ARG A 251 8.04 11.65 -14.19
CA ARG A 251 6.60 11.60 -14.45
C ARG A 251 6.15 12.77 -15.32
N GLU A 252 6.58 14.00 -15.01
CA GLU A 252 6.29 15.17 -15.84
C GLU A 252 6.78 14.99 -17.27
N HIS A 253 8.00 14.46 -17.44
CA HIS A 253 8.55 14.13 -18.75
C HIS A 253 7.68 13.13 -19.50
N LEU A 254 7.29 12.00 -18.87
CA LEU A 254 6.41 11.00 -19.48
C LEU A 254 5.07 11.59 -19.93
N VAL A 255 4.46 12.44 -19.08
CA VAL A 255 3.17 13.10 -19.32
C VAL A 255 3.22 14.01 -20.55
N VAL A 256 4.31 14.77 -20.71
CA VAL A 256 4.51 15.68 -21.84
C VAL A 256 4.88 14.93 -23.11
N LEU A 257 5.67 13.86 -22.99
CA LEU A 257 6.23 13.12 -24.12
C LEU A 257 5.16 12.53 -25.05
N ASP A 258 4.10 11.93 -24.50
CA ASP A 258 3.03 11.34 -25.33
C ASP A 258 1.67 11.29 -24.59
N PRO A 259 0.54 11.64 -25.24
CA PRO A 259 -0.81 11.46 -24.68
C PRO A 259 -1.10 10.03 -24.20
N LYS A 260 -0.53 9.02 -24.83
CA LYS A 260 -0.68 7.61 -24.46
C LYS A 260 -0.08 7.30 -23.09
N ASN A 261 1.01 7.96 -22.72
CA ASN A 261 1.59 7.83 -21.37
C ASN A 261 0.63 8.38 -20.32
N ARG A 262 -0.02 9.51 -20.60
CA ARG A 262 -1.06 10.08 -19.71
C ARG A 262 -2.22 9.12 -19.54
N GLU A 263 -2.69 8.51 -20.63
CA GLU A 263 -3.75 7.49 -20.58
C GLU A 263 -3.33 6.29 -19.72
N SER A 264 -2.14 5.72 -19.97
CA SER A 264 -1.61 4.58 -19.20
C SER A 264 -1.45 4.90 -17.72
N LEU A 265 -0.90 6.08 -17.37
CA LEU A 265 -0.77 6.55 -15.98
C LEU A 265 -2.13 6.69 -15.31
N GLN A 266 -3.09 7.35 -15.98
CA GLN A 266 -4.44 7.53 -15.45
C GLN A 266 -5.13 6.19 -15.18
N VAL A 267 -4.97 5.20 -16.07
CA VAL A 267 -5.54 3.86 -15.86
C VAL A 267 -4.94 3.19 -14.62
N ILE A 268 -3.63 3.31 -14.36
CA ILE A 268 -3.00 2.75 -13.16
C ILE A 268 -3.46 3.49 -11.90
N GLU A 269 -3.50 4.83 -11.96
CA GLU A 269 -3.90 5.70 -10.85
C GLU A 269 -5.37 5.45 -10.44
N ASP A 270 -6.27 5.27 -11.41
CA ASP A 270 -7.70 5.01 -11.19
C ASP A 270 -8.02 3.55 -10.83
N ALA A 271 -7.09 2.60 -10.99
CA ALA A 271 -7.35 1.19 -10.72
C ALA A 271 -7.82 0.98 -9.26
N LEU A 272 -8.65 -0.02 -8.98
CA LEU A 272 -9.03 -0.31 -7.59
C LEU A 272 -7.81 -0.78 -6.76
N PHE A 273 -6.97 -1.63 -7.36
CA PHE A 273 -5.73 -2.13 -6.81
C PHE A 273 -4.90 -2.76 -7.94
N CYS A 274 -3.64 -3.10 -7.62
CA CYS A 274 -2.79 -3.87 -8.51
C CYS A 274 -2.71 -5.33 -8.07
N VAL A 275 -2.62 -6.24 -9.04
CA VAL A 275 -2.25 -7.65 -8.83
C VAL A 275 -0.96 -7.89 -9.61
N THR A 276 0.03 -8.51 -8.98
CA THR A 276 1.30 -8.85 -9.62
C THR A 276 1.46 -10.37 -9.68
N LEU A 277 1.86 -10.91 -10.84
CA LEU A 277 2.24 -12.31 -10.99
C LEU A 277 3.75 -12.41 -11.20
N GLU A 278 4.44 -13.08 -10.29
CA GLU A 278 5.87 -13.36 -10.42
C GLU A 278 6.13 -14.70 -11.08
N SER A 279 7.17 -14.76 -11.91
CA SER A 279 7.60 -16.01 -12.56
C SER A 279 8.46 -16.91 -11.68
N PHE A 280 8.71 -16.53 -10.43
CA PHE A 280 9.53 -17.23 -9.46
C PHE A 280 8.80 -17.36 -8.12
N ALA A 281 9.34 -18.18 -7.23
CA ALA A 281 8.97 -18.21 -5.83
C ALA A 281 10.23 -18.01 -5.01
N GLU A 282 10.16 -17.22 -3.95
CA GLU A 282 11.29 -16.96 -3.09
C GLU A 282 11.73 -18.27 -2.43
N PRO A 283 13.03 -18.60 -2.49
CA PRO A 283 13.53 -19.82 -1.91
C PRO A 283 13.32 -19.76 -0.39
N SER A 284 12.52 -20.67 0.14
CA SER A 284 12.56 -20.98 1.56
C SER A 284 13.95 -21.55 1.85
N LYS A 285 14.83 -20.79 2.52
CA LYS A 285 16.11 -21.33 3.01
C LYS A 285 15.76 -22.44 4.02
N ALA A 286 15.84 -23.69 3.56
CA ALA A 286 15.23 -24.86 4.18
C ALA A 286 15.95 -25.39 5.44
N GLU A 287 16.63 -24.53 6.20
CA GLU A 287 17.23 -24.91 7.49
C GLU A 287 16.27 -24.68 8.67
N ARG A 288 15.34 -23.72 8.57
CA ARG A 288 14.26 -23.47 9.53
C ARG A 288 12.95 -23.18 8.80
N LYS A 289 11.90 -23.97 9.05
CA LYS A 289 10.56 -23.84 8.43
C LYS A 289 9.85 -22.52 8.74
N THR A 290 10.40 -21.68 9.64
CA THR A 290 9.80 -20.46 10.17
C THR A 290 10.63 -19.19 9.87
N ASP A 291 11.70 -19.31 9.08
CA ASP A 291 12.48 -18.15 8.65
C ASP A 291 11.84 -17.49 7.42
N TYR A 292 11.16 -16.37 7.66
CA TYR A 292 10.55 -15.55 6.61
C TYR A 292 11.39 -14.31 6.26
N SER A 293 12.65 -14.26 6.67
CA SER A 293 13.48 -13.05 6.55
C SER A 293 13.74 -12.66 5.09
N GLU A 294 14.11 -13.61 4.23
CA GLU A 294 14.28 -13.33 2.79
C GLU A 294 12.95 -12.95 2.13
N TRP A 295 11.86 -13.59 2.54
CA TRP A 295 10.53 -13.27 2.04
C TRP A 295 10.07 -11.86 2.46
N ALA A 296 10.43 -11.44 3.68
CA ALA A 296 10.22 -10.09 4.17
C ALA A 296 11.05 -9.06 3.39
N LYS A 297 12.33 -9.36 3.10
CA LYS A 297 13.18 -8.51 2.24
C LYS A 297 12.59 -8.36 0.85
N TYR A 298 12.14 -9.46 0.25
CA TYR A 298 11.42 -9.43 -1.01
C TYR A 298 10.14 -8.59 -0.90
N GLY A 299 9.35 -8.71 0.17
CA GLY A 299 8.20 -7.84 0.43
C GLY A 299 8.57 -6.34 0.47
N MET A 300 9.70 -6.01 1.08
CA MET A 300 10.15 -4.64 1.34
C MET A 300 10.67 -3.91 0.10
N HIS A 301 11.47 -4.55 -0.75
CA HIS A 301 12.09 -3.90 -1.92
C HIS A 301 11.93 -4.64 -3.25
N GLY A 302 11.35 -5.84 -3.23
CA GLY A 302 11.30 -6.72 -4.40
C GLY A 302 12.70 -7.09 -4.92
N HIS A 303 12.76 -7.69 -6.10
CA HIS A 303 14.01 -7.89 -6.83
C HIS A 303 14.40 -6.64 -7.62
N GLY A 304 14.87 -5.61 -6.92
CA GLY A 304 15.27 -4.35 -7.55
C GLY A 304 14.09 -3.48 -7.97
N GLY A 305 12.95 -3.55 -7.27
CA GLY A 305 11.77 -2.73 -7.53
C GLY A 305 10.94 -3.12 -8.78
N HIS A 306 11.38 -4.13 -9.53
CA HIS A 306 10.66 -4.64 -10.69
C HIS A 306 9.26 -5.18 -10.33
N ASN A 307 8.36 -5.17 -11.31
CA ASN A 307 7.01 -5.72 -11.27
C ASN A 307 6.08 -5.04 -10.24
N ARG A 308 6.33 -3.74 -9.96
CA ARG A 308 5.59 -2.96 -8.94
C ARG A 308 5.12 -1.60 -9.44
N TRP A 309 4.16 -1.05 -8.69
CA TRP A 309 3.81 0.37 -8.71
C TRP A 309 3.81 0.89 -7.27
N CYS A 310 4.96 1.43 -6.82
CA CYS A 310 5.22 1.82 -5.42
C CYS A 310 4.24 2.90 -4.90
N ASP A 311 3.62 3.66 -5.80
CA ASP A 311 2.66 4.72 -5.49
C ASP A 311 1.22 4.21 -5.20
N LYS A 312 0.92 2.94 -5.52
CA LYS A 312 -0.44 2.38 -5.34
C LYS A 312 -0.66 1.99 -3.88
N SER A 313 -1.81 2.38 -3.31
CA SER A 313 -2.17 2.05 -1.93
C SER A 313 -2.26 0.55 -1.66
N LEU A 314 -2.60 -0.26 -2.67
CA LEU A 314 -2.79 -1.68 -2.51
C LEU A 314 -2.28 -2.47 -3.73
N ASN A 315 -1.33 -3.36 -3.47
CA ASN A 315 -0.73 -4.28 -4.43
C ASN A 315 -0.77 -5.69 -3.84
N LEU A 316 -1.34 -6.66 -4.57
CA LEU A 316 -1.32 -8.07 -4.21
C LEU A 316 -0.29 -8.80 -5.09
N ILE A 317 0.81 -9.23 -4.50
CA ILE A 317 1.96 -9.77 -5.23
C ILE A 317 2.01 -11.28 -5.03
N PHE A 318 1.76 -12.05 -6.08
CA PHE A 318 1.71 -13.51 -6.05
C PHE A 318 2.97 -14.11 -6.66
N GLU A 319 3.62 -14.96 -5.87
CA GLU A 319 4.71 -15.81 -6.32
C GLU A 319 4.21 -17.03 -7.10
N ARG A 320 5.11 -17.70 -7.82
CA ARG A 320 4.81 -18.87 -8.65
C ARG A 320 4.19 -20.01 -7.87
N ASP A 321 4.53 -20.15 -6.58
CA ASP A 321 3.93 -21.14 -5.67
C ASP A 321 2.58 -20.68 -5.08
N GLY A 322 2.10 -19.51 -5.48
CA GLY A 322 0.85 -18.93 -5.02
C GLY A 322 0.92 -18.32 -3.62
N LYS A 323 2.08 -18.30 -2.94
CA LYS A 323 2.27 -17.38 -1.80
C LYS A 323 2.05 -15.95 -2.26
N PHE A 324 1.61 -15.08 -1.36
CA PHE A 324 1.43 -13.69 -1.72
C PHE A 324 1.75 -12.72 -0.60
N ILE A 325 2.08 -11.50 -1.01
CA ILE A 325 2.36 -10.37 -0.15
C ILE A 325 1.35 -9.27 -0.50
N CYS A 326 0.76 -8.64 0.52
CA CYS A 326 0.06 -7.39 0.34
C CYS A 326 1.05 -6.24 0.60
N HIS A 327 1.20 -5.32 -0.35
CA HIS A 327 2.16 -4.21 -0.30
C HIS A 327 1.46 -2.90 -0.66
N GLY A 328 1.81 -1.79 -0.01
CA GLY A 328 1.10 -0.55 -0.28
C GLY A 328 1.77 0.73 0.16
N GLU A 329 1.29 1.83 -0.41
CA GLU A 329 1.61 3.20 0.00
C GLU A 329 0.92 3.54 1.33
N HIS A 330 1.64 4.23 2.22
CA HIS A 330 1.24 4.39 3.61
C HIS A 330 0.45 5.67 3.90
N SER A 331 0.67 6.74 3.13
CA SER A 331 -0.04 8.00 3.36
C SER A 331 -1.58 7.93 3.36
N PRO A 332 -2.29 7.05 2.61
CA PRO A 332 -3.75 7.11 2.52
C PRO A 332 -4.42 6.52 3.77
N CYS A 333 -3.80 5.50 4.36
CA CYS A 333 -4.30 4.81 5.54
C CYS A 333 -3.17 4.06 6.27
N ASP A 334 -3.33 3.90 7.58
CA ASP A 334 -2.43 3.09 8.39
C ASP A 334 -2.56 1.62 7.99
N ALA A 335 -1.43 0.88 8.04
CA ALA A 335 -1.35 -0.52 7.61
C ALA A 335 -2.33 -1.48 8.31
N LEU A 336 -2.94 -1.07 9.44
CA LEU A 336 -3.99 -1.82 10.12
C LEU A 336 -5.26 -1.96 9.25
N ILE A 337 -5.62 -0.95 8.48
CA ILE A 337 -6.81 -0.96 7.61
C ILE A 337 -6.70 -2.02 6.49
N PRO A 338 -5.62 -2.04 5.67
CA PRO A 338 -5.43 -3.12 4.72
C PRO A 338 -5.22 -4.47 5.42
N ALA A 339 -4.63 -4.53 6.62
CA ALA A 339 -4.52 -5.79 7.37
C ALA A 339 -5.91 -6.38 7.71
N PHE A 340 -6.89 -5.57 8.12
CA PHE A 340 -8.26 -6.04 8.34
C PHE A 340 -8.93 -6.51 7.05
N ALA A 341 -8.71 -5.81 5.93
CA ALA A 341 -9.18 -6.28 4.64
C ALA A 341 -8.56 -7.64 4.28
N MET A 342 -7.25 -7.78 4.45
CA MET A 342 -6.53 -9.04 4.21
C MET A 342 -7.04 -10.17 5.11
N GLU A 343 -7.25 -9.91 6.41
CA GLU A 343 -7.82 -10.89 7.33
C GLU A 343 -9.23 -11.31 6.93
N ALA A 344 -10.05 -10.39 6.41
CA ALA A 344 -11.40 -10.70 5.96
C ALA A 344 -11.41 -11.62 4.73
N ILE A 345 -10.49 -11.41 3.77
CA ILE A 345 -10.53 -12.11 2.48
C ILE A 345 -9.87 -13.49 2.50
N VAL A 346 -8.88 -13.73 3.37
CA VAL A 346 -8.17 -15.02 3.43
C VAL A 346 -8.91 -16.11 4.21
N LYS A 347 -10.10 -15.81 4.74
CA LYS A 347 -10.94 -16.79 5.46
C LYS A 347 -11.56 -17.83 4.53
N LYS A 348 -11.73 -17.51 3.24
CA LYS A 348 -12.23 -18.45 2.24
C LYS A 348 -11.04 -19.09 1.50
N PRO A 349 -10.93 -20.44 1.48
CA PRO A 349 -9.89 -21.10 0.70
C PRO A 349 -10.14 -20.94 -0.80
N THR A 350 -9.07 -21.05 -1.58
CA THR A 350 -9.11 -20.89 -3.03
C THR A 350 -10.05 -21.91 -3.69
N GLU A 351 -11.03 -21.41 -4.46
CA GLU A 351 -11.90 -22.27 -5.27
C GLU A 351 -11.18 -22.72 -6.55
N LEU A 352 -10.60 -23.92 -6.53
CA LEU A 352 -9.80 -24.44 -7.65
C LEU A 352 -10.61 -24.72 -8.93
N ASN A 353 -11.92 -24.88 -8.83
CA ASN A 353 -12.83 -25.11 -9.96
C ASN A 353 -13.93 -24.04 -9.99
N ALA A 354 -13.52 -22.79 -9.86
CA ALA A 354 -14.45 -21.69 -9.77
C ALA A 354 -15.33 -21.57 -11.02
N ALA A 355 -16.59 -21.20 -10.82
CA ALA A 355 -17.52 -21.02 -11.91
C ALA A 355 -17.10 -19.88 -12.83
N SER A 356 -17.32 -20.09 -14.12
CA SER A 356 -17.16 -19.10 -15.18
C SER A 356 -18.55 -18.75 -15.71
N SER A 357 -18.83 -17.47 -15.94
CA SER A 357 -20.05 -17.07 -16.64
C SER A 357 -19.98 -17.39 -18.13
N ASN A 358 -18.77 -17.63 -18.65
CA ASN A 358 -18.44 -17.72 -20.07
C ASN A 358 -18.92 -16.50 -20.87
N ALA A 359 -19.12 -15.36 -20.20
CA ALA A 359 -19.44 -14.11 -20.86
C ALA A 359 -18.30 -13.71 -21.81
N GLU A 360 -18.64 -13.06 -22.92
CA GLU A 360 -17.67 -12.34 -23.72
C GLU A 360 -17.20 -11.13 -22.93
N ILE A 361 -15.95 -11.18 -22.48
CA ILE A 361 -15.29 -10.11 -21.74
C ILE A 361 -14.26 -9.49 -22.66
N GLU A 362 -14.19 -8.15 -22.66
CA GLU A 362 -13.15 -7.44 -23.39
C GLU A 362 -11.78 -7.91 -22.92
N ALA A 363 -10.91 -8.27 -23.86
CA ALA A 363 -9.60 -8.80 -23.52
C ALA A 363 -8.78 -7.73 -22.75
N PRO A 364 -7.92 -8.15 -21.80
CA PRO A 364 -7.09 -7.21 -21.04
C PRO A 364 -6.26 -6.34 -21.98
N LYS A 365 -6.27 -5.02 -21.74
CA LYS A 365 -5.58 -4.03 -22.57
C LYS A 365 -4.18 -3.79 -22.04
N HIS A 366 -3.15 -4.08 -22.84
CA HIS A 366 -1.76 -3.74 -22.53
C HIS A 366 -1.58 -2.22 -22.48
N LEU A 367 -1.16 -1.72 -21.31
CA LEU A 367 -0.79 -0.33 -21.10
C LEU A 367 0.66 -0.16 -21.51
N THR A 368 0.85 0.60 -22.58
CA THR A 368 2.16 0.79 -23.21
C THR A 368 2.63 2.21 -22.96
N PHE A 369 3.94 2.35 -22.76
CA PHE A 369 4.58 3.63 -22.56
C PHE A 369 5.48 3.95 -23.75
N VAL A 370 5.33 5.17 -24.26
CA VAL A 370 6.26 5.76 -25.23
C VAL A 370 7.42 6.34 -24.45
N THR A 371 8.63 5.87 -24.74
CA THR A 371 9.86 6.26 -24.06
C THR A 371 10.85 6.86 -25.03
N ASP A 372 11.68 7.77 -24.55
CA ASP A 372 12.83 8.32 -25.26
C ASP A 372 14.12 8.09 -24.47
N ALA A 373 15.26 8.58 -24.99
CA ALA A 373 16.55 8.45 -24.32
C ALA A 373 16.55 9.04 -22.90
N LYS A 374 15.79 10.12 -22.66
CA LYS A 374 15.69 10.75 -21.34
C LYS A 374 14.87 9.91 -20.36
N THR A 375 13.78 9.27 -20.81
CA THR A 375 13.07 8.27 -20.00
C THR A 375 14.00 7.12 -19.62
N GLU A 376 14.80 6.62 -20.56
CA GLU A 376 15.76 5.54 -20.29
C GLU A 376 16.84 5.94 -19.28
N GLU A 377 17.31 7.19 -19.32
CA GLU A 377 18.24 7.74 -18.32
C GLU A 377 17.59 7.78 -16.91
N HIS A 378 16.35 8.24 -16.81
CA HIS A 378 15.61 8.21 -15.54
C HIS A 378 15.44 6.79 -15.00
N ILE A 379 15.11 5.83 -15.87
CA ILE A 379 14.98 4.42 -15.47
C ILE A 379 16.31 3.88 -14.94
N LYS A 380 17.43 4.14 -15.64
CA LYS A 380 18.77 3.73 -15.19
C LYS A 380 19.13 4.34 -13.84
N ALA A 381 18.84 5.62 -13.63
CA ALA A 381 19.08 6.29 -12.36
C ALA A 381 18.26 5.66 -11.22
N ALA A 382 16.97 5.41 -11.46
CA ALA A 382 16.09 4.71 -10.51
C ALA A 382 16.62 3.32 -10.15
N THR A 383 17.07 2.53 -11.13
CA THR A 383 17.69 1.21 -10.88
C THR A 383 18.89 1.32 -9.93
N VAL A 384 19.77 2.30 -10.14
CA VAL A 384 20.94 2.52 -9.26
C VAL A 384 20.51 2.88 -7.83
N THR A 385 19.51 3.76 -7.68
CA THR A 385 18.95 4.12 -6.37
C THR A 385 18.41 2.87 -5.66
N ILE A 386 17.57 2.09 -6.35
CA ILE A 386 16.92 0.91 -5.77
C ILE A 386 17.96 -0.14 -5.37
N GLU A 387 18.94 -0.43 -6.23
CA GLU A 387 20.00 -1.38 -5.89
C GLU A 387 20.78 -0.96 -4.64
N LYS A 388 21.11 0.33 -4.51
CA LYS A 388 21.80 0.85 -3.33
C LYS A 388 20.93 0.70 -2.08
N LEU A 389 19.64 1.00 -2.20
CA LEU A 389 18.67 0.91 -1.11
C LEU A 389 18.47 -0.54 -0.65
N SER A 390 18.23 -1.47 -1.59
CA SER A 390 18.10 -2.90 -1.30
C SER A 390 19.36 -3.46 -0.62
N LYS A 391 20.56 -3.15 -1.13
CA LYS A 391 21.84 -3.60 -0.52
C LYS A 391 22.06 -3.06 0.89
N ASN A 392 21.49 -1.90 1.22
CA ASN A 392 21.62 -1.24 2.52
C ASN A 392 20.43 -1.55 3.46
N SER A 393 19.61 -2.54 3.13
CA SER A 393 18.45 -2.91 3.91
C SER A 393 18.61 -4.34 4.44
N ASP A 394 18.24 -4.55 5.71
CA ASP A 394 18.30 -5.86 6.34
C ASP A 394 17.01 -6.11 7.14
N CYS A 395 16.60 -7.37 7.22
CA CYS A 395 15.38 -7.79 7.89
C CYS A 395 15.59 -9.19 8.45
N ALA A 396 15.16 -9.39 9.69
CA ALA A 396 15.09 -10.69 10.33
C ALA A 396 13.70 -10.88 10.92
N ILE A 397 13.06 -12.01 10.60
CA ILE A 397 11.77 -12.39 11.16
C ILE A 397 11.98 -13.49 12.19
N ILE A 398 11.57 -13.22 13.44
CA ILE A 398 11.59 -14.21 14.52
C ILE A 398 10.15 -14.59 14.83
N CYS A 399 9.80 -15.85 14.54
CA CYS A 399 8.56 -16.45 15.04
C CYS A 399 8.79 -16.90 16.49
N PHE A 400 8.34 -16.10 17.45
CA PHE A 400 8.45 -16.42 18.88
C PHE A 400 7.29 -17.34 19.30
N GLU A 401 7.60 -18.60 19.62
CA GLU A 401 6.60 -19.65 19.87
C GLU A 401 6.44 -20.03 21.36
N GLU A 402 7.24 -19.48 22.27
CA GLU A 402 7.24 -19.91 23.67
C GLU A 402 5.97 -19.50 24.42
N TYR A 403 5.46 -18.29 24.16
CA TYR A 403 4.22 -17.78 24.72
C TYR A 403 3.68 -16.58 23.93
N GLY A 404 2.43 -16.22 24.18
CA GLY A 404 1.79 -15.04 23.60
C GLY A 404 0.94 -14.29 24.62
N THR A 405 -0.04 -13.51 24.13
CA THR A 405 -0.90 -12.68 25.00
C THR A 405 -1.66 -13.50 26.06
N ASP A 406 -1.91 -14.78 25.81
CA ASP A 406 -2.66 -15.65 26.72
C ASP A 406 -1.89 -16.00 27.98
N PHE A 407 -0.55 -16.00 27.91
CA PHE A 407 0.31 -16.12 29.08
C PHE A 407 0.42 -14.77 29.81
N ILE A 408 0.71 -13.70 29.06
CA ILE A 408 0.90 -12.34 29.61
C ILE A 408 -0.34 -11.85 30.37
N LYS A 409 -1.56 -12.22 29.93
CA LYS A 409 -2.80 -11.85 30.62
C LYS A 409 -3.07 -12.62 31.92
N LYS A 410 -2.34 -13.73 32.16
CA LYS A 410 -2.51 -14.59 33.34
C LYS A 410 -1.56 -14.24 34.48
N VAL A 411 -0.38 -13.72 34.14
CA VAL A 411 0.60 -13.18 35.09
C VAL A 411 0.29 -11.72 35.38
#